data_AF-A0A7S2MZ48-F1
#
_entry.id   AF-A0A7S2MZ48-F1
#
_cell.length_a   1.000
_cell.length_b   1.000
_cell.length_c   1.000
_cell.angle_alpha   90.00
_cell.angle_beta   90.00
_cell.angle_gamma   90.00
#
_symmetry.space_group_name_H-M   'P 1'
#
loop_
_entity.id
_entity.type
_entity.pdbx_description
1 polymer ?
#
loop_
_entity_poly.entity_id
_entity_poly.type
_entity_poly.pdbx_seq_one_letter_code
_entity_poly.pdbx_strand_id
1 'polypeptide(L)'
;RAIFNLIDADKSGEVSRLELVEAVRSNPKVFKFVLPAKQALDEEATFDAARALFDHIADGKKRFDFADFERYYSKAENRVPRPASEIDRRSIKIFIIGPGFGLQLNPRQGAAITDAGFQVRWCHDVPNPEQPSFPVQPYLDHIKMQMNEFQPDIVAAASKGGVYVTGLWQGG
;
A
#
# COMPACT_ATOMS: atom_id res chain seq x y z
N ARG A 1 5.21 -23.41 11.69
CA ARG A 1 6.37 -23.36 12.62
C ARG A 1 7.68 -23.90 12.04
N ALA A 2 7.68 -24.95 11.20
CA ALA A 2 8.93 -25.53 10.65
C ALA A 2 9.84 -24.52 9.93
N ILE A 3 9.28 -23.59 9.14
CA ILE A 3 10.06 -22.54 8.46
C ILE A 3 10.67 -21.55 9.46
N PHE A 4 9.94 -21.12 10.48
CA PHE A 4 10.45 -20.23 11.52
C PHE A 4 11.68 -20.83 12.21
N ASN A 5 11.62 -22.11 12.58
CA ASN A 5 12.73 -22.82 13.22
C ASN A 5 13.95 -22.99 12.29
N LEU A 6 13.77 -22.91 10.97
CA LEU A 6 14.88 -22.93 10.01
C LEU A 6 15.54 -21.56 9.87
N ILE A 7 14.84 -20.49 10.25
CA ILE A 7 15.36 -19.12 10.23
C ILE A 7 16.03 -18.80 11.57
N ASP A 8 15.40 -19.19 12.68
CA ASP A 8 15.91 -19.07 14.05
C ASP A 8 17.08 -20.06 14.28
N ALA A 9 18.24 -19.72 13.73
CA ALA A 9 19.43 -20.57 13.72
C ALA A 9 20.03 -20.74 15.13
N ASP A 10 19.94 -19.70 15.96
CA ASP A 10 20.42 -19.72 17.34
C ASP A 10 19.41 -20.34 18.33
N LYS A 11 18.18 -20.62 17.88
CA LYS A 11 17.06 -21.16 18.68
C LYS A 11 16.70 -20.27 19.87
N SER A 12 16.92 -18.97 19.74
CA SER A 12 16.56 -18.00 20.78
C SER A 12 15.03 -17.82 20.89
N GLY A 13 14.27 -18.26 19.89
CA GLY A 13 12.84 -17.99 19.78
C GLY A 13 12.52 -16.64 19.15
N GLU A 14 13.54 -15.87 18.76
CA GLU A 14 13.44 -14.57 18.12
C GLU A 14 14.34 -14.50 16.88
N VAL A 15 13.79 -14.06 15.75
CA VAL A 15 14.54 -13.93 14.50
C VAL A 15 15.04 -12.49 14.33
N SER A 16 16.34 -12.36 14.07
CA SER A 16 16.98 -11.12 13.66
C SER A 16 17.01 -10.94 12.14
N ARG A 17 17.32 -9.72 11.68
CA ARG A 17 17.43 -9.42 10.24
C ARG A 17 18.52 -10.25 9.57
N LEU A 18 19.65 -10.46 10.26
CA LEU A 18 20.77 -11.23 9.73
C LEU A 18 20.37 -12.69 9.53
N GLU A 19 19.72 -13.29 10.52
CA GLU A 19 19.24 -14.67 10.45
C GLU A 19 18.24 -14.89 9.32
N LEU A 20 17.32 -13.93 9.10
CA LEU A 20 16.39 -14.02 7.97
C LEU A 20 17.12 -13.97 6.63
N VAL A 21 18.05 -13.03 6.45
CA VAL A 21 18.83 -12.89 5.21
C VAL A 21 19.68 -14.13 4.95
N GLU A 22 20.38 -14.62 5.98
CA GLU A 22 21.21 -15.82 5.89
C GLU A 22 20.37 -17.07 5.60
N ALA A 23 19.22 -17.23 6.24
CA ALA A 23 18.33 -18.36 6.00
C ALA A 23 17.74 -18.32 4.58
N VAL A 24 17.40 -17.14 4.06
CA VAL A 24 16.93 -16.97 2.67
C VAL A 24 18.04 -17.32 1.67
N ARG A 25 19.30 -16.95 1.95
CA ARG A 25 20.45 -17.25 1.08
C ARG A 25 20.85 -18.73 1.11
N SER A 26 20.86 -19.34 2.29
CA SER A 26 21.41 -20.68 2.51
C SER A 26 20.39 -21.80 2.33
N ASN A 27 19.10 -21.51 2.46
CA ASN A 27 18.05 -22.52 2.46
C ASN A 27 16.98 -22.26 1.38
N PRO A 28 16.98 -23.04 0.28
CA PRO A 28 16.00 -22.90 -0.80
C PRO A 28 14.54 -23.06 -0.36
N LYS A 29 14.28 -23.82 0.72
CA LYS A 29 12.92 -23.96 1.26
C LYS A 29 12.45 -22.68 1.94
N VAL A 30 13.35 -22.03 2.69
CA VAL A 30 13.08 -20.72 3.31
C VAL A 30 12.90 -19.69 2.21
N PHE A 31 13.81 -19.61 1.24
CA PHE A 31 13.70 -18.72 0.09
C PHE A 31 12.32 -18.82 -0.60
N LYS A 32 11.92 -20.03 -0.98
CA LYS A 32 10.65 -20.27 -1.70
C LYS A 32 9.41 -19.92 -0.88
N PHE A 33 9.46 -20.12 0.44
CA PHE A 33 8.34 -19.83 1.33
C PHE A 33 8.21 -18.33 1.61
N VAL A 34 9.35 -17.68 1.85
CA VAL A 34 9.47 -16.32 2.36
C VAL A 34 9.42 -15.28 1.23
N LEU A 35 9.93 -15.62 0.04
CA LEU A 35 9.93 -14.78 -1.16
C LEU A 35 9.22 -15.48 -2.33
N PRO A 36 7.89 -15.66 -2.30
CA PRO A 36 7.15 -16.23 -3.40
C PRO A 36 6.95 -15.19 -4.53
N ALA A 37 8.01 -14.83 -5.26
CA ALA A 37 7.89 -13.97 -6.46
C ALA A 37 8.72 -14.50 -7.64
N LYS A 38 8.13 -14.34 -8.83
CA LYS A 38 8.29 -15.10 -10.09
C LYS A 38 9.60 -14.91 -10.89
N GLN A 39 10.68 -14.39 -10.34
CA GLN A 39 11.90 -14.11 -11.13
C GLN A 39 13.16 -14.51 -10.39
N ALA A 40 14.18 -14.91 -11.14
CA ALA A 40 15.53 -15.07 -10.63
C ALA A 40 15.99 -13.69 -10.12
N LEU A 41 15.91 -13.50 -8.80
CA LEU A 41 16.47 -12.35 -8.13
C LEU A 41 17.97 -12.57 -8.02
N ASP A 42 18.77 -11.57 -8.33
CA ASP A 42 20.19 -11.56 -7.99
C ASP A 42 20.39 -11.45 -6.46
N GLU A 43 21.64 -11.52 -5.99
CA GLU A 43 21.95 -11.47 -4.56
C GLU A 43 21.49 -10.15 -3.91
N GLU A 44 21.57 -9.03 -4.63
CA GLU A 44 21.20 -7.70 -4.13
C GLU A 44 19.68 -7.58 -3.96
N ALA A 45 18.92 -7.96 -4.99
CA ALA A 45 17.46 -7.96 -4.93
C ALA A 45 16.92 -8.96 -3.90
N THR A 46 17.63 -10.09 -3.69
CA THR A 46 17.29 -11.05 -2.63
C THR A 46 17.48 -10.44 -1.23
N PHE A 47 18.57 -9.71 -1.02
CA PHE A 47 18.85 -9.02 0.24
C PHE A 47 17.79 -7.96 0.54
N ASP A 48 17.47 -7.11 -0.42
CA ASP A 48 16.47 -6.06 -0.28
C ASP A 48 15.07 -6.64 -0.03
N ALA A 49 14.71 -7.72 -0.71
CA ALA A 49 13.44 -8.40 -0.50
C ALA A 49 13.34 -9.02 0.91
N ALA A 50 14.40 -9.72 1.37
CA ALA A 50 14.45 -10.28 2.71
C ALA A 50 14.40 -9.17 3.78
N ARG A 51 15.09 -8.05 3.56
CA ARG A 51 15.07 -6.88 4.44
C ARG A 51 13.70 -6.24 4.53
N ALA A 52 13.06 -6.01 3.39
CA ALA A 52 11.71 -5.45 3.33
C ALA A 52 10.71 -6.36 4.05
N LEU A 53 10.82 -7.68 3.89
CA LEU A 53 9.97 -8.61 4.61
C LEU A 53 10.23 -8.58 6.11
N PHE A 54 11.49 -8.54 6.55
CA PHE A 54 11.83 -8.42 7.96
C PHE A 54 11.11 -7.21 8.58
N ASP A 55 11.19 -6.05 7.93
CA ASP A 55 10.60 -4.82 8.44
C ASP A 55 9.08 -4.90 8.54
N HIS A 56 8.42 -5.63 7.65
CA HIS A 56 6.98 -5.87 7.70
C HIS A 56 6.56 -6.80 8.85
N ILE A 57 7.32 -7.86 9.11
CA ILE A 57 7.00 -8.81 10.18
C ILE A 57 7.33 -8.19 11.55
N ALA A 58 8.50 -7.57 11.66
CA ALA A 58 9.01 -7.00 12.90
C ALA A 58 8.28 -5.73 13.34
N ASP A 59 7.59 -5.03 12.43
CA ASP A 59 6.75 -3.87 12.77
C ASP A 59 7.52 -2.80 13.59
N GLY A 60 8.77 -2.55 13.18
CA GLY A 60 9.69 -1.62 13.85
C GLY A 60 10.55 -2.21 14.97
N LYS A 61 10.37 -3.48 15.34
CA LYS A 61 11.23 -4.18 16.32
C LYS A 61 12.59 -4.56 15.72
N LYS A 62 13.58 -4.78 16.59
CA LYS A 62 14.93 -5.28 16.19
C LYS A 62 14.96 -6.78 15.89
N ARG A 63 14.02 -7.53 16.46
CA ARG A 63 13.81 -8.97 16.29
C ARG A 63 12.29 -9.23 16.33
N PHE A 64 11.85 -10.33 15.73
CA PHE A 64 10.45 -10.75 15.79
C PHE A 64 10.33 -12.19 16.32
N ASP A 65 9.27 -12.47 17.06
CA ASP A 65 9.00 -13.81 17.60
C ASP A 65 8.09 -14.64 16.67
N PHE A 66 7.80 -15.87 17.07
CA PHE A 66 6.91 -16.73 16.29
C PHE A 66 5.49 -16.17 16.15
N ALA A 67 4.99 -15.43 17.14
CA ALA A 67 3.65 -14.86 17.10
C ALA A 67 3.56 -13.71 16.08
N ASP A 68 4.59 -12.87 16.00
CA ASP A 68 4.72 -11.84 14.95
C ASP A 68 4.75 -12.48 13.55
N PHE A 69 5.53 -13.55 13.39
CA PHE A 69 5.64 -14.32 12.14
C PHE A 69 4.29 -14.94 11.76
N GLU A 70 3.63 -15.64 12.68
CA GLU A 70 2.33 -16.26 12.46
C GLU A 70 1.24 -15.22 12.17
N ARG A 71 1.27 -14.06 12.82
CA ARG A 71 0.34 -12.95 12.56
C ARG A 71 0.48 -12.41 11.14
N TYR A 72 1.72 -12.29 10.63
CA TYR A 72 1.96 -11.84 9.27
C TYR A 72 1.41 -12.84 8.24
N TYR A 73 1.79 -14.11 8.33
CA TYR A 73 1.32 -15.14 7.39
C TYR A 73 -0.17 -15.48 7.60
N SER A 74 -0.66 -15.34 8.83
CA SER A 74 -2.06 -15.25 9.25
C SER A 74 -2.92 -14.38 8.35
N LYS A 75 -2.47 -13.12 8.25
CA LYS A 75 -3.07 -12.08 7.44
C LYS A 75 -2.80 -12.27 5.95
N ALA A 76 -1.65 -12.83 5.58
CA ALA A 76 -1.29 -13.10 4.19
C ALA A 76 -2.13 -14.25 3.58
N GLU A 77 -2.39 -15.33 4.30
CA GLU A 77 -3.26 -16.43 3.86
C GLU A 77 -4.73 -16.03 3.82
N ASN A 78 -5.16 -15.13 4.72
CA ASN A 78 -6.49 -14.50 4.64
C ASN A 78 -6.60 -13.45 3.52
N ARG A 79 -5.52 -13.12 2.82
CA ARG A 79 -5.63 -12.56 1.46
C ARG A 79 -5.95 -13.73 0.53
N VAL A 80 -7.20 -14.16 0.55
CA VAL A 80 -7.81 -14.92 -0.55
C VAL A 80 -7.27 -14.32 -1.85
N PRO A 81 -6.68 -15.10 -2.78
CA PRO A 81 -6.39 -14.59 -4.10
C PRO A 81 -7.71 -14.03 -4.58
N ARG A 82 -7.86 -12.70 -4.64
CA ARG A 82 -9.08 -12.11 -5.15
C ARG A 82 -9.24 -12.79 -6.51
N PRO A 83 -10.36 -13.49 -6.77
CA PRO A 83 -10.63 -13.94 -8.13
C PRO A 83 -10.39 -12.71 -8.99
N ALA A 84 -9.56 -12.85 -10.04
CA ALA A 84 -9.22 -11.75 -10.92
C ALA A 84 -10.53 -11.04 -11.22
N SER A 85 -10.68 -9.82 -10.72
CA SER A 85 -11.98 -9.15 -10.78
C SER A 85 -12.34 -9.11 -12.25
N GLU A 86 -13.50 -9.67 -12.64
CA GLU A 86 -14.02 -9.59 -14.02
C GLU A 86 -14.09 -8.15 -14.54
N ILE A 87 -14.02 -7.19 -13.60
CA ILE A 87 -13.84 -5.78 -13.84
C ILE A 87 -12.48 -5.51 -14.50
N ASP A 88 -12.54 -5.15 -15.78
CA ASP A 88 -11.42 -4.50 -16.47
C ASP A 88 -11.16 -3.13 -15.84
N ARG A 89 -10.18 -3.06 -14.94
CA ARG A 89 -9.84 -1.83 -14.21
C ARG A 89 -9.40 -0.70 -15.15
N ARG A 90 -8.88 -1.02 -16.33
CA ARG A 90 -8.48 -0.03 -17.33
C ARG A 90 -9.68 0.71 -17.92
N SER A 91 -10.88 0.15 -17.81
CA SER A 91 -12.12 0.80 -18.22
C SER A 91 -12.68 1.78 -17.18
N ILE A 92 -12.20 1.71 -15.93
CA ILE A 92 -12.68 2.55 -14.83
C ILE A 92 -11.79 3.77 -14.64
N LYS A 93 -12.42 4.94 -14.59
CA LYS A 93 -11.82 6.24 -14.34
C LYS A 93 -12.06 6.69 -12.91
N ILE A 94 -10.97 6.96 -12.20
CA ILE A 94 -10.97 7.44 -10.81
C ILE A 94 -10.46 8.88 -10.79
N PHE A 95 -11.28 9.79 -10.30
CA PHE A 95 -10.88 11.16 -10.00
C PHE A 95 -10.58 11.30 -8.51
N ILE A 96 -9.38 11.76 -8.16
CA ILE A 96 -8.93 11.83 -6.77
C ILE A 96 -8.70 13.28 -6.36
N ILE A 97 -9.38 13.70 -5.29
CA ILE A 97 -9.16 14.98 -4.64
C ILE A 97 -7.93 14.87 -3.74
N GLY A 98 -6.84 15.55 -4.12
CA GLY A 98 -5.50 15.34 -3.59
C GLY A 98 -5.31 15.62 -2.09
N PRO A 99 -5.88 16.70 -1.51
CA PRO A 99 -5.72 16.97 -0.08
C PRO A 99 -6.11 15.77 0.80
N GLY A 100 -5.23 15.40 1.72
CA GLY A 100 -5.44 14.30 2.66
C GLY A 100 -5.03 12.90 2.16
N PHE A 101 -4.59 12.74 0.91
CA PHE A 101 -3.98 11.49 0.40
C PHE A 101 -2.50 11.33 0.74
N GLY A 102 -1.92 12.28 1.49
CA GLY A 102 -0.54 12.17 1.97
C GLY A 102 0.51 12.15 0.86
N LEU A 103 0.18 12.46 -0.39
CA LEU A 103 1.11 12.37 -1.53
C LEU A 103 2.40 13.18 -1.35
N GLN A 104 2.32 14.33 -0.69
CA GLN A 104 3.49 15.16 -0.36
C GLN A 104 4.34 14.56 0.77
N LEU A 105 3.77 13.70 1.63
CA LEU A 105 4.43 13.08 2.78
C LEU A 105 4.89 11.64 2.50
N ASN A 106 4.15 10.90 1.69
CA ASN A 106 4.42 9.52 1.30
C ASN A 106 3.87 9.23 -0.11
N PRO A 107 4.67 9.46 -1.16
CA PRO A 107 4.28 9.21 -2.55
C PRO A 107 3.82 7.77 -2.81
N ARG A 108 4.28 6.80 -2.00
CA ARG A 108 3.92 5.38 -2.14
C ARG A 108 2.44 5.10 -1.84
N GLN A 109 1.77 5.96 -1.05
CA GLN A 109 0.35 5.78 -0.75
C GLN A 109 -0.54 6.04 -1.97
N GLY A 110 -0.21 7.03 -2.79
CA GLY A 110 -0.92 7.27 -4.05
C GLY A 110 -0.52 6.30 -5.15
N ALA A 111 0.73 5.83 -5.15
CA ALA A 111 1.24 4.86 -6.13
C ALA A 111 0.41 3.57 -6.14
N ALA A 112 -0.05 3.09 -4.99
CA ALA A 112 -0.89 1.89 -4.91
C ALA A 112 -2.18 1.97 -5.76
N ILE A 113 -2.76 3.16 -5.95
CA ILE A 113 -3.97 3.34 -6.77
C ILE A 113 -3.60 3.42 -8.26
N THR A 114 -2.54 4.16 -8.58
CA THR A 114 -2.01 4.27 -9.95
C THR A 114 -1.55 2.90 -10.47
N ASP A 115 -0.85 2.12 -9.64
CA ASP A 115 -0.31 0.80 -9.97
C ASP A 115 -1.40 -0.29 -10.04
N ALA A 116 -2.60 -0.01 -9.54
CA ALA A 116 -3.71 -0.96 -9.56
C ALA A 116 -4.38 -1.12 -10.95
N GLY A 117 -3.96 -0.31 -11.95
CA GLY A 117 -4.36 -0.44 -13.34
C GLY A 117 -5.64 0.33 -13.73
N PHE A 118 -6.04 1.33 -12.93
CA PHE A 118 -7.15 2.23 -13.23
C PHE A 118 -6.70 3.42 -14.10
N GLN A 119 -7.64 4.09 -14.76
CA GLN A 119 -7.40 5.43 -15.30
C GLN A 119 -7.54 6.45 -14.17
N VAL A 120 -6.43 7.04 -13.71
CA VAL A 120 -6.45 7.93 -12.53
C VAL A 120 -6.16 9.38 -12.94
N ARG A 121 -6.99 10.32 -12.49
CA ARG A 121 -6.72 11.77 -12.55
C ARG A 121 -6.69 12.33 -11.13
N TRP A 122 -5.60 13.01 -10.80
CA TRP A 122 -5.45 13.68 -9.51
C TRP A 122 -5.73 15.17 -9.65
N CYS A 123 -6.52 15.72 -8.73
CA CYS A 123 -6.73 17.16 -8.55
C CYS A 123 -5.89 17.63 -7.37
N HIS A 124 -4.75 18.25 -7.65
CA HIS A 124 -3.81 18.75 -6.63
C HIS A 124 -3.90 20.25 -6.41
N ASP A 125 -4.54 20.91 -7.35
CA ASP A 125 -4.73 22.33 -7.54
C ASP A 125 -5.93 22.84 -6.73
N VAL A 126 -6.06 22.31 -5.52
CA VAL A 126 -6.97 22.78 -4.47
C VAL A 126 -6.22 22.78 -3.13
N PRO A 127 -6.43 23.79 -2.28
CA PRO A 127 -5.69 23.92 -1.03
C PRO A 127 -6.11 22.87 0.02
N ASN A 128 -5.32 22.71 1.08
CA ASN A 128 -5.64 21.81 2.18
C ASN A 128 -6.62 22.49 3.17
N PRO A 129 -7.84 21.96 3.39
CA PRO A 129 -8.86 22.61 4.21
C PRO A 129 -8.67 22.32 5.70
N GLU A 130 -7.50 22.65 6.27
CA GLU A 130 -7.20 22.39 7.69
C GLU A 130 -7.75 23.48 8.64
N GLN A 131 -8.08 24.64 8.10
CA GLN A 131 -8.57 25.76 8.90
C GLN A 131 -10.05 25.55 9.26
N PRO A 132 -10.46 25.84 10.50
CA PRO A 132 -11.87 25.95 10.84
C PRO A 132 -12.57 26.92 9.90
N SER A 133 -13.78 26.56 9.43
CA SER A 133 -14.57 27.38 8.50
C SER A 133 -13.89 27.66 7.15
N PHE A 134 -13.03 26.75 6.69
CA PHE A 134 -12.40 26.84 5.38
C PHE A 134 -13.44 27.08 4.26
N PRO A 135 -13.29 28.13 3.42
CA PRO A 135 -14.26 28.45 2.38
C PRO A 135 -14.10 27.50 1.20
N VAL A 136 -14.85 26.39 1.21
CA VAL A 136 -14.74 25.36 0.17
C VAL A 136 -15.32 25.81 -1.18
N GLN A 137 -16.35 26.67 -1.15
CA GLN A 137 -17.19 27.03 -2.29
C GLN A 137 -16.40 27.53 -3.52
N PRO A 138 -15.40 28.42 -3.40
CA PRO A 138 -14.66 28.95 -4.55
C PRO A 138 -13.89 27.89 -5.34
N TYR A 139 -13.63 26.73 -4.74
CA TYR A 139 -12.86 25.64 -5.36
C TYR A 139 -13.76 24.58 -6.00
N LEU A 140 -15.06 24.56 -5.68
CA LEU A 140 -15.97 23.52 -6.16
C LEU A 140 -16.16 23.59 -7.67
N ASP A 141 -16.30 24.78 -8.25
CA ASP A 141 -16.48 24.95 -9.69
C ASP A 141 -15.25 24.45 -10.47
N HIS A 142 -14.05 24.68 -9.95
CA HIS A 142 -12.81 24.17 -10.52
C HIS A 142 -12.77 22.64 -10.51
N ILE A 143 -13.13 22.03 -9.37
CA ILE A 143 -13.19 20.57 -9.27
C ILE A 143 -14.27 20.01 -10.21
N LYS A 144 -15.46 20.61 -10.27
CA LYS A 144 -16.55 20.20 -11.17
C LYS A 144 -16.13 20.28 -12.63
N MET A 145 -15.45 21.35 -13.03
CA MET A 145 -14.93 21.50 -14.39
C MET A 145 -13.99 20.35 -14.76
N GLN A 146 -13.03 20.03 -13.90
CA GLN A 146 -12.11 18.91 -14.16
C GLN A 146 -12.83 17.55 -14.19
N MET A 147 -13.82 17.35 -13.32
CA MET A 147 -14.64 16.14 -13.32
C MET A 147 -15.45 16.03 -14.63
N ASN A 148 -16.05 17.12 -15.09
CA ASN A 148 -16.82 17.14 -16.35
C ASN A 148 -15.93 16.86 -17.56
N GLU A 149 -14.69 17.34 -17.56
CA GLU A 149 -13.72 17.04 -18.62
C GLU A 149 -13.26 15.58 -18.58
N PHE A 150 -13.02 15.04 -17.38
CA PHE A 150 -12.49 13.69 -17.22
C PHE A 150 -13.54 12.59 -17.35
N GLN A 151 -14.80 12.89 -16.97
CA GLN A 151 -15.92 11.97 -16.83
C GLN A 151 -15.55 10.74 -15.97
N PRO A 152 -15.31 10.92 -14.65
CA PRO A 152 -14.96 9.80 -13.78
C PRO A 152 -16.14 8.91 -13.44
N ASP A 153 -15.87 7.61 -13.31
CA ASP A 153 -16.82 6.65 -12.73
C ASP A 153 -16.83 6.73 -11.20
N ILE A 154 -15.70 7.11 -10.60
CA ILE A 154 -15.49 7.16 -9.16
C ILE A 154 -14.79 8.47 -8.78
N VAL A 155 -15.32 9.15 -7.76
CA VAL A 155 -14.64 10.25 -7.08
C VAL A 155 -14.15 9.77 -5.73
N ALA A 156 -12.86 9.96 -5.43
CA ALA A 156 -12.24 9.55 -4.18
C ALA A 156 -11.63 10.75 -3.45
N ALA A 157 -11.81 10.75 -2.12
CA ALA A 157 -11.19 11.70 -1.21
C ALA A 157 -10.77 10.97 0.07
N ALA A 158 -9.73 11.47 0.73
CA ALA A 158 -9.26 10.94 2.01
C ALA A 158 -9.03 12.09 3.00
N SER A 159 -9.28 11.84 4.28
CA SER A 159 -9.05 12.80 5.37
C SER A 159 -9.62 14.19 5.02
N LYS A 160 -8.77 15.21 4.93
CA LYS A 160 -9.16 16.61 4.67
C LYS A 160 -9.82 16.83 3.31
N GLY A 161 -9.51 16.02 2.30
CA GLY A 161 -10.15 16.10 0.98
C GLY A 161 -11.66 15.85 1.02
N GLY A 162 -12.16 15.18 2.07
CA GLY A 162 -13.59 14.88 2.23
C GLY A 162 -14.47 16.13 2.30
N VAL A 163 -13.93 17.28 2.74
CA VAL A 163 -14.67 18.56 2.79
C VAL A 163 -15.12 18.98 1.39
N TYR A 164 -14.28 18.78 0.37
CA TYR A 164 -14.63 19.08 -1.02
C TYR A 164 -15.73 18.16 -1.55
N VAL A 165 -15.66 16.86 -1.24
CA VAL A 165 -16.72 15.90 -1.65
C VAL A 165 -18.07 16.28 -1.05
N THR A 166 -18.09 16.65 0.23
CA THR A 166 -19.31 17.13 0.89
C THR A 166 -19.85 18.39 0.22
N GLY A 167 -18.98 19.36 -0.10
CA GLY A 167 -19.38 20.58 -0.81
C GLY A 167 -19.94 20.30 -2.20
N LEU A 168 -19.31 19.40 -2.97
CA LEU A 168 -19.79 18.96 -4.28
C LEU A 168 -21.17 18.32 -4.16
N TRP A 169 -21.35 17.39 -3.21
CA TRP A 169 -22.61 16.69 -2.97
C TRP A 169 -23.75 17.64 -2.62
N GLN A 170 -23.48 18.63 -1.76
CA GLN A 170 -24.47 19.66 -1.39
C GLN A 170 -24.81 20.59 -2.56
N GLY A 171 -23.86 20.80 -3.48
CA GLY A 171 -23.99 21.73 -4.60
C GLY A 171 -24.61 21.14 -5.87
N GLY A 172 -25.04 19.87 -5.88
CA GLY A 172 -25.61 19.18 -7.06
C GLY A 172 -24.55 18.75 -8.06
#